data_AF-A0AA43ZVH7-F1
#
_entry.id   AF-A0AA43ZVH7-F1
#
_cell.length_a   1.000
_cell.length_b   1.000
_cell.length_c   1.000
_cell.angle_alpha   90.00
_cell.angle_beta   90.00
_cell.angle_gamma   90.00
#
_symmetry.space_group_name_H-M   'P 1'
#
loop_
_entity.id
_entity.type
_entity.pdbx_description
1 polymer ?
#
loop_
_entity_poly.entity_id
_entity_poly.type
_entity_poly.pdbx_seq_one_letter_code
_entity_poly.pdbx_strand_id
1 'polypeptide(L)' 'MKTEERIIKSLDIFEVNIKEIDELNLDKSQEEVKNMAKRYYEDTKYYIKQDDILTAFAAIEYAHGLLDGLRIIYNLLKDD' A
#
# COMPACT_ATOMS: atom_id res chain seq x y z
N MET A 1 -4.40 -4.13 19.75
CA MET A 1 -3.52 -4.59 18.66
C MET A 1 -2.19 -3.87 18.82
N LYS A 2 -1.08 -4.59 18.89
CA LYS A 2 0.26 -3.97 18.92
C LYS A 2 0.55 -3.37 17.54
N THR A 3 1.41 -2.35 17.49
CA THR A 3 1.74 -1.64 16.22
C THR A 3 2.27 -2.59 15.16
N GLU A 4 3.10 -3.56 15.52
CA GLU A 4 3.64 -4.57 14.60
C GLU A 4 2.55 -5.47 13.99
N GLU A 5 1.60 -5.94 14.79
CA GLU A 5 0.45 -6.73 14.32
C GLU A 5 -0.39 -5.92 13.32
N ARG A 6 -0.52 -4.60 13.55
CA ARG A 6 -1.20 -3.69 12.62
C ARG A 6 -0.45 -3.60 11.29
N ILE A 7 0.87 -3.42 11.32
CA ILE A 7 1.68 -3.29 10.10
C ILE A 7 1.60 -4.58 9.28
N ILE A 8 1.70 -5.76 9.90
CA ILE A 8 1.56 -7.04 9.20
C ILE A 8 0.19 -7.13 8.52
N LYS A 9 -0.89 -6.81 9.24
CA LYS A 9 -2.23 -6.79 8.66
C LYS A 9 -2.33 -5.78 7.49
N SER A 10 -1.72 -4.60 7.62
CA SER A 10 -1.69 -3.61 6.54
C SER A 10 -0.91 -4.10 5.32
N LEU A 11 0.18 -4.86 5.48
CA LEU A 11 0.88 -5.50 4.36
C LEU A 11 -0.03 -6.50 3.62
N ASP A 12 -0.76 -7.34 4.36
CA ASP A 12 -1.69 -8.31 3.77
C ASP A 12 -2.81 -7.62 2.97
N ILE A 13 -3.39 -6.55 3.53
CA ILE A 13 -4.42 -5.75 2.85
C ILE A 13 -3.86 -5.11 1.58
N PHE A 14 -2.62 -4.61 1.63
CA PHE A 14 -1.97 -3.99 0.46
C PHE A 14 -1.82 -5.00 -0.68
N GLU A 15 -1.39 -6.23 -0.39
CA GLU A 15 -1.26 -7.30 -1.37
C GLU A 15 -2.57 -7.69 -2.03
N VAL A 16 -3.69 -7.60 -1.29
CA VAL A 16 -5.03 -7.85 -1.84
C VAL A 16 -5.44 -6.69 -2.75
N ASN A 17 -5.38 -5.47 -2.24
CA ASN A 17 -5.86 -4.28 -2.95
C ASN A 17 -5.07 -4.01 -4.24
N ILE A 18 -3.77 -4.28 -4.26
CA ILE A 18 -2.95 -3.99 -5.43
C ILE A 18 -3.23 -4.92 -6.61
N LYS A 19 -3.76 -6.12 -6.36
CA LYS A 19 -4.18 -7.04 -7.42
C LYS A 19 -5.36 -6.46 -8.21
N GLU A 20 -6.29 -5.78 -7.54
CA GLU A 20 -7.40 -5.08 -8.21
C GLU A 20 -6.88 -4.00 -9.17
N ILE A 21 -5.76 -3.36 -8.83
CA ILE A 21 -5.13 -2.31 -9.64
C ILE A 21 -4.27 -2.89 -10.78
N ASP A 22 -3.61 -4.04 -10.57
CA ASP A 22 -2.78 -4.68 -11.59
C ASP A 22 -3.61 -5.18 -12.81
N GLU A 23 -4.93 -5.32 -12.66
CA GLU A 23 -5.86 -5.68 -13.75
C GLU A 23 -6.35 -4.48 -14.58
N LEU A 24 -6.02 -3.25 -14.17
CA LEU A 24 -6.50 -2.03 -14.82
C LEU A 24 -5.56 -1.53 -15.93
N ASN A 25 -6.14 -0.85 -16.91
CA ASN A 25 -5.38 -0.04 -17.86
C ASN A 25 -5.09 1.32 -17.24
N LEU A 26 -3.88 1.47 -16.69
CA LEU A 26 -3.40 2.71 -16.10
C LEU A 26 -2.71 3.59 -17.16
N ASP A 27 -2.88 4.89 -17.05
CA ASP A 27 -2.00 5.84 -17.74
C ASP A 27 -0.61 5.87 -17.11
N LYS A 28 0.33 6.56 -17.76
CA LYS A 28 1.72 6.65 -17.29
C LYS A 28 1.84 7.20 -15.87
N SER A 29 1.08 8.24 -15.54
CA SER A 29 1.14 8.88 -14.22
C SER A 29 0.56 7.98 -13.13
N GLN A 30 -0.52 7.26 -13.44
CA GLN A 30 -1.12 6.28 -12.55
C GLN A 30 -0.21 5.07 -12.33
N GLU A 31 0.49 4.62 -13.37
CA GLU A 31 1.48 3.54 -13.28
C GLU A 31 2.67 3.97 -12.39
N GLU A 32 3.11 5.24 -12.48
CA GLU A 32 4.13 5.80 -11.59
C GLU A 32 3.65 5.81 -10.12
N VAL A 33 2.39 6.19 -9.86
CA VAL A 33 1.78 6.12 -8.51
C VAL A 33 1.73 4.69 -7.98
N LYS A 34 1.28 3.73 -8.80
CA LYS A 34 1.26 2.29 -8.43
C LYS A 34 2.67 1.80 -8.09
N ASN A 35 3.66 2.14 -8.90
CA ASN A 35 5.05 1.76 -8.67
C ASN A 35 5.62 2.40 -7.41
N MET A 36 5.25 3.65 -7.09
CA MET A 36 5.63 4.30 -5.85
C MET A 36 5.02 3.57 -4.64
N ALA A 37 3.73 3.21 -4.70
CA ALA A 37 3.09 2.43 -3.64
C ALA A 37 3.81 1.09 -3.40
N LYS A 38 4.20 0.37 -4.48
CA LYS A 38 4.99 -0.87 -4.38
C LYS A 38 6.35 -0.65 -3.69
N ARG A 39 7.04 0.46 -3.97
CA ARG A 39 8.32 0.80 -3.31
C ARG A 39 8.14 1.00 -1.81
N TYR A 40 7.15 1.79 -1.38
CA TYR A 40 6.89 2.02 0.04
C TYR A 40 6.44 0.75 0.78
N TYR A 41 5.73 -0.15 0.11
CA TYR A 41 5.42 -1.48 0.65
C TYR A 41 6.69 -2.33 0.86
N GLU A 42 7.65 -2.31 -0.06
CA GLU A 42 8.96 -2.97 0.15
C GLU A 42 9.81 -2.28 1.21
N ASP A 43 9.80 -0.94 1.26
CA ASP A 43 10.47 -0.16 2.31
C ASP A 43 9.92 -0.50 3.70
N THR A 44 8.61 -0.71 3.82
CA THR A 44 7.98 -1.19 5.06
C THR A 44 8.63 -2.50 5.53
N LYS A 45 8.78 -3.49 4.65
CA LYS A 45 9.44 -4.77 4.97
C LYS A 45 10.90 -4.57 5.38
N TYR A 46 11.59 -3.62 4.75
CA TYR A 46 12.95 -3.27 5.12
C TYR A 46 13.01 -2.69 6.54
N TYR A 47 12.17 -1.71 6.86
CA TYR A 47 12.18 -1.05 8.17
C TYR A 47 11.77 -1.98 9.32
N ILE A 48 10.84 -2.92 9.09
CA ILE A 48 10.55 -3.99 10.06
C ILE A 48 11.81 -4.80 10.40
N LYS A 49 12.61 -5.17 9.38
CA LYS A 49 13.86 -5.93 9.60
C LYS A 49 14.93 -5.11 10.34
N GLN A 50 14.86 -3.78 10.29
CA GLN A 50 15.75 -2.87 11.02
C GLN A 50 15.22 -2.52 12.42
N ASP A 51 14.09 -3.10 12.86
CA ASP A 51 13.40 -2.76 14.11
C ASP A 51 12.91 -1.29 14.17
N ASP A 52 12.84 -0.61 13.03
CA ASP A 52 12.32 0.76 12.91
C ASP A 52 10.80 0.72 12.63
N ILE A 53 10.05 0.38 13.67
CA ILE A 53 8.61 0.17 13.58
C ILE A 53 7.84 1.45 13.25
N LEU A 54 8.32 2.62 13.69
CA LEU A 54 7.66 3.90 13.39
C LEU A 54 7.78 4.24 11.91
N THR A 55 8.97 4.09 11.33
CA THR A 55 9.17 4.35 9.89
C THR A 55 8.46 3.30 9.05
N ALA A 56 8.45 2.03 9.48
CA ALA A 56 7.66 0.98 8.83
C ALA A 56 6.16 1.31 8.80
N PHE A 57 5.61 1.77 9.93
CA PHE A 57 4.21 2.21 10.00
C PHE A 57 3.92 3.38 9.06
N ALA A 58 4.77 4.41 9.05
CA ALA A 58 4.60 5.54 8.15
C ALA A 58 4.66 5.13 6.67
N ALA A 59 5.59 4.23 6.31
CA ALA A 59 5.76 3.76 4.96
C ALA A 59 4.52 2.99 4.46
N ILE A 60 3.95 2.08 5.27
CA ILE A 60 2.80 1.28 4.82
C ILE A 60 1.53 2.11 4.69
N GLU A 61 1.30 3.07 5.60
CA GLU A 61 0.12 3.96 5.51
C GLU A 61 0.25 4.90 4.28
N TYR A 62 1.46 5.34 3.94
CA TYR A 62 1.69 6.10 2.70
C TYR A 62 1.45 5.24 1.44
N ALA A 63 1.91 3.99 1.44
CA ALA A 63 1.64 3.04 0.35
C ALA A 63 0.13 2.84 0.14
N HIS A 64 -0.63 2.68 1.23
CA HIS A 64 -2.09 2.59 1.17
C HIS A 64 -2.73 3.87 0.65
N GLY A 65 -2.32 5.05 1.12
CA GLY A 65 -2.88 6.32 0.62
C GLY A 65 -2.69 6.53 -0.88
N LEU A 66 -1.52 6.15 -1.42
CA LEU A 66 -1.28 6.16 -2.87
C LEU A 66 -2.18 5.18 -3.61
N LEU A 67 -2.29 3.95 -3.10
CA LEU A 67 -3.07 2.89 -3.73
C LEU A 67 -4.58 3.18 -3.68
N ASP A 68 -5.09 3.67 -2.55
CA ASP A 68 -6.48 4.05 -2.39
C ASP A 68 -6.85 5.25 -3.27
N GLY A 69 -5.92 6.18 -3.51
CA GLY A 69 -6.10 7.23 -4.52
C GLY A 69 -6.41 6.66 -5.91
N LEU A 70 -5.70 5.62 -6.33
CA LEU A 70 -6.01 4.91 -7.57
C LEU A 70 -7.35 4.16 -7.47
N ARG A 71 -7.61 3.45 -6.37
CA ARG A 71 -8.87 2.71 -6.18
C ARG A 71 -10.10 3.61 -6.22
N ILE A 72 -10.02 4.83 -5.70
CA ILE A 72 -11.10 5.84 -5.78
C ILE A 72 -11.36 6.24 -7.23
N ILE A 73 -10.31 6.55 -8.01
CA ILE A 73 -10.44 6.96 -9.42
C ILE A 73 -11.17 5.89 -10.25
N TYR A 74 -10.94 4.61 -9.92
CA TYR A 74 -11.56 3.48 -10.61
C TYR A 74 -12.82 2.92 -9.93
N ASN A 75 -13.36 3.61 -8.91
CA ASN A 75 -14.56 3.18 -8.16
C ASN A 75 -14.47 1.75 -7.59
N LEU A 76 -13.30 1.38 -7.08
CA LEU A 76 -13.03 0.07 -6.50
C LEU A 76 -13.27 -0.01 -4.98
N LEU A 77 -13.53 1.13 -4.33
CA LEU A 77 -13.95 1.12 -2.93
C LEU A 77 -15.36 0.55 -2.87
N LYS A 78 -15.52 -0.57 -2.16
CA LYS A 78 -16.83 -1.12 -1.85
C LYS A 78 -17.43 -0.27 -0.74
N ASP A 79 -18.65 0.20 -0.94
CA ASP A 79 -19.48 0.69 0.16
C ASP A 79 -19.75 -0.52 1.07
N ASP A 80 -19.22 -0.48 2.29
CA ASP A 80 -19.54 -1.45 3.36
C ASP A 80 -21.00 -1.33 3.81
#